data_AF-R9LLH0-F1
#
_entry.id   AF-R9LLH0-F1
#
_cell.length_a   1.000
_cell.length_b   1.000
_cell.length_c   1.000
_cell.angle_alpha   90.00
_cell.angle_beta   90.00
_cell.angle_gamma   90.00
#
_symmetry.space_group_name_H-M   'P 1'
#
loop_
_entity.id
_entity.type
_entity.pdbx_description
1 polymer ?
#
loop_
_entity_poly.entity_id
_entity_poly.type
_entity_poly.pdbx_seq_one_letter_code
_entity_poly.pdbx_strand_id
1 'polypeptide(L)' 'MQIESITIRTKRMIDDLKTICANFGLGGSPGEYKIITQVFPYKYLRSCIHKRLSKVWK' A
#
# COMPACT_ATOMS: atom_id res chain seq x y z
N MET A 1 -0.21 -12.64 18.54
CA MET A 1 0.15 -12.93 17.14
C MET A 1 -0.33 -11.77 16.27
N GLN A 2 0.55 -10.86 15.84
CA GLN A 2 0.19 -9.59 15.17
C GLN A 2 0.21 -9.66 13.62
N ILE A 3 0.62 -10.81 13.07
CA ILE A 3 0.90 -11.01 11.64
C ILE A 3 -0.36 -10.78 10.80
N GLU A 4 -1.52 -11.27 11.25
CA GLU A 4 -2.79 -11.19 10.52
C GLU A 4 -3.20 -9.74 10.20
N SER A 5 -2.98 -8.82 11.13
CA SER A 5 -3.31 -7.40 10.94
C SER A 5 -2.42 -6.72 9.88
N ILE A 6 -1.16 -7.13 9.79
CA ILE A 6 -0.18 -6.57 8.86
C ILE A 6 -0.49 -7.10 7.45
N THR A 7 -0.76 -8.39 7.30
CA THR A 7 -1.14 -8.97 6.00
C THR A 7 -2.44 -8.40 5.47
N ILE A 8 -3.47 -8.20 6.31
CA ILE A 8 -4.73 -7.57 5.88
C ILE A 8 -4.49 -6.16 5.37
N ARG A 9 -3.70 -5.36 6.09
CA ARG A 9 -3.41 -3.97 5.69
C ARG A 9 -2.56 -3.90 4.41
N THR A 10 -1.59 -4.80 4.28
CA THR A 10 -0.78 -4.96 3.07
C THR A 10 -1.65 -5.37 1.88
N LYS A 11 -2.54 -6.35 2.04
CA LYS A 11 -3.48 -6.77 0.99
C LYS A 11 -4.38 -5.62 0.53
N ARG A 12 -4.94 -4.83 1.46
CA ARG A 12 -5.74 -3.64 1.09
C ARG A 12 -4.93 -2.61 0.30
N MET A 13 -3.69 -2.32 0.69
CA MET A 13 -2.86 -1.38 -0.09
C MET A 13 -2.50 -1.90 -1.48
N ILE A 14 -2.27 -3.21 -1.62
CA ILE A 14 -2.01 -3.84 -2.92
C ILE A 14 -3.26 -3.76 -3.79
N ASP A 15 -4.44 -4.00 -3.21
CA ASP A 15 -5.73 -3.93 -3.91
C ASP A 15 -6.05 -2.51 -4.41
N ASP A 16 -5.81 -1.48 -3.58
CA ASP A 16 -5.90 -0.08 -3.98
C ASP A 16 -4.99 0.23 -5.18
N LEU A 17 -3.74 -0.26 -5.14
CA LEU A 17 -2.76 -0.03 -6.21
C LEU A 17 -3.15 -0.76 -7.49
N LYS A 18 -3.67 -1.98 -7.38
CA LYS A 18 -4.21 -2.75 -8.51
C LYS A 18 -5.40 -2.04 -9.14
N THR A 19 -6.30 -1.49 -8.34
CA THR A 19 -7.45 -0.71 -8.81
C THR A 19 -6.98 0.52 -9.59
N ILE A 20 -5.98 1.24 -9.09
CA ILE A 20 -5.38 2.38 -9.81
C ILE A 20 -4.76 1.91 -11.14
N CYS A 21 -3.99 0.82 -11.14
CA CYS A 21 -3.37 0.28 -12.36
C CYS A 21 -4.43 -0.16 -13.39
N ALA A 22 -5.52 -0.78 -12.94
CA ALA A 22 -6.65 -1.14 -13.79
C ALA A 22 -7.34 0.09 -14.40
N ASN A 23 -7.50 1.17 -13.62
CA ASN A 23 -8.06 2.44 -14.11
C ASN A 23 -7.20 3.11 -15.20
N PHE A 24 -5.88 2.91 -15.16
CA PHE A 24 -4.95 3.40 -16.19
C PHE A 24 -4.69 2.38 -17.31
N GLY A 25 -5.43 1.27 -17.37
CA GLY A 25 -5.28 0.25 -18.42
C GLY A 25 -4.00 -0.59 -18.34
N LEU A 26 -3.30 -0.56 -17.19
CA LEU A 26 -2.05 -1.30 -16.94
C LEU A 26 -2.28 -2.67 -16.28
N GLY A 27 -3.55 -3.10 -16.19
CA GLY A 27 -3.95 -4.34 -15.52
C GLY A 27 -3.22 -5.57 -16.08
N GLY A 28 -2.58 -6.34 -15.21
CA GLY A 28 -1.90 -7.59 -15.57
C GLY A 28 -0.59 -7.43 -16.35
N SER A 29 -0.10 -6.20 -16.54
CA SER A 29 1.14 -5.92 -17.26
C SER A 29 2.36 -5.85 -16.33
N PRO A 30 3.60 -6.04 -16.84
CA PRO A 30 4.83 -5.82 -16.06
C PRO A 30 4.91 -4.43 -15.41
N GLY A 31 4.24 -3.44 -16.01
CA GLY A 31 4.07 -2.10 -15.45
C GLY A 31 3.30 -2.07 -14.12
N GLU A 32 2.24 -2.87 -13.98
CA GLU A 32 1.50 -3.01 -12.71
C GLU A 32 2.44 -3.52 -11.61
N TYR A 33 3.20 -4.57 -11.89
CA TYR A 33 4.14 -5.14 -10.92
C TYR A 33 5.23 -4.14 -10.51
N LYS A 34 5.77 -3.37 -11.46
CA LYS A 34 6.77 -2.33 -11.20
C LYS A 34 6.21 -1.20 -10.34
N ILE A 35 4.97 -0.75 -10.60
CA ILE A 35 4.32 0.29 -9.82
C ILE A 35 4.02 -0.21 -8.41
N ILE A 36 3.47 -1.41 -8.26
CA ILE A 36 3.16 -1.99 -6.94
C ILE A 36 4.44 -2.09 -6.10
N THR A 37 5.52 -2.66 -6.65
CA THR A 37 6.78 -2.85 -5.90
C THR A 37 7.49 -1.55 -5.56
N GLN A 38 7.40 -0.52 -6.41
CA GLN A 38 8.04 0.77 -6.15
C GLN A 38 7.21 1.70 -5.25
N VAL A 39 5.88 1.71 -5.38
CA VAL A 39 4.99 2.66 -4.67
C VAL A 39 4.53 2.13 -3.30
N PHE A 40 4.43 0.80 -3.15
CA PHE A 40 4.03 0.16 -1.90
C PHE A 40 4.89 0.56 -0.68
N PRO A 41 6.24 0.56 -0.74
CA PRO A 41 7.09 0.93 0.40
C PRO A 41 6.84 2.36 0.88
N TYR A 42 6.69 3.30 -0.06
CA TYR A 42 6.43 4.71 0.27
C TYR A 42 5.07 4.91 0.94
N LYS A 43 4.01 4.27 0.42
CA LYS A 43 2.66 4.37 1.00
C LYS A 43 2.60 3.70 2.39
N TYR A 44 3.30 2.57 2.58
CA TYR A 44 3.42 1.90 3.88
C TYR A 44 4.15 2.77 4.91
N LEU A 45 5.33 3.28 4.56
CA LEU A 45 6.14 4.13 5.43
C LEU A 45 5.39 5.41 5.83
N ARG A 46 4.75 6.08 4.87
CA ARG A 46 3.90 7.25 5.13
C ARG A 46 2.77 6.94 6.12
N SER A 47 2.11 5.80 5.97
CA SER A 47 1.02 5.37 6.84
C SER A 47 1.51 5.01 8.26
N CYS A 48 2.75 4.55 8.40
CA CYS A 48 3.39 4.33 9.70
C CYS A 48 3.79 5.63 10.38
N ILE A 49 4.38 6.57 9.63
CA ILE A 49 4.75 7.91 10.13
C ILE A 49 3.50 8.68 10.56
N HIS A 50 2.44 8.68 9.75
CA HIS A 50 1.18 9.35 10.08
C HIS A 50 0.56 8.82 11.38
N LYS A 51 0.53 7.50 11.59
CA LYS A 51 0.05 6.90 12.85
C LYS A 51 0.90 7.29 14.06
N ARG A 52 2.20 7.46 13.86
CA ARG A 52 3.12 7.91 14.92
C ARG A 52 2.90 9.37 15.25
N LEU A 53 2.71 10.23 14.25
CA LEU A 53 2.39 11.65 14.44
C LEU A 53 1.02 11.84 15.13
N SER A 54 0.00 11.07 14.75
CA SER A 54 -1.31 11.12 15.41
C SER A 54 -1.29 10.68 16.88
N LYS A 55 -0.25 9.96 17.33
CA LYS A 55 -0.03 9.61 18.74
C LYS A 55 0.80 10.63 19.51
N VAL A 56 1.53 11.50 18.82
CA VAL A 56 2.31 12.58 19.44
C VAL A 56 1.44 13.82 19.69
N TRP A 57 0.38 13.99 18.89
CA TRP A 57 -0.61 15.07 19.01
C TRP A 57 -1.87 14.68 19.80
N LYS A 58 -1.84 13.53 20.50
CA LYS A 58 -2.85 13.11 21.47
C LYS A 58 -2.16 12.91 22.82
#